data_AF-A0A2T4YDM7-F1
#
_entry.id   AF-A0A2T4YDM7-F1
#
_cell.length_a   1.000
_cell.length_b   1.000
_cell.length_c   1.000
_cell.angle_alpha   90.00
_cell.angle_beta   90.00
_cell.angle_gamma   90.00
#
_symmetry.space_group_name_H-M   'P 1'
#
loop_
_entity.id
_entity.type
_entity.pdbx_description
1 polymer ?
#
loop_
_entity_poly.entity_id
_entity_poly.type
_entity_poly.pdbx_seq_one_letter_code
_entity_poly.pdbx_strand_id
1 'polypeptide(L)' 'MIEIKKAIVRCPDDYERAVERVAELGTPPEGSEEEAELFGLIEAIEKWDARHEDDGEDWA' A
#
# COMPACT_ATOMS: atom_id res chain seq x y z
N MET A 1 8.85 9.61 -18.53
CA MET A 1 8.64 9.71 -17.06
C MET A 1 7.28 9.11 -16.81
N ILE A 2 7.23 7.92 -16.22
CA ILE A 2 5.97 7.26 -15.88
C ILE A 2 5.45 8.01 -14.65
N GLU A 3 4.30 8.65 -14.77
CA GLU A 3 3.65 9.33 -13.66
C GLU A 3 2.99 8.26 -12.78
N ILE A 4 3.78 7.71 -11.85
CA ILE A 4 3.28 6.73 -10.88
C ILE A 4 2.38 7.51 -9.92
N LYS A 5 1.06 7.40 -10.12
CA LYS A 5 0.08 7.92 -9.17
C LYS A 5 0.29 7.19 -7.85
N LYS A 6 0.82 7.89 -6.84
CA LYS A 6 0.96 7.31 -5.49
C LYS A 6 -0.39 6.76 -5.04
N ALA A 7 -0.43 5.48 -4.70
CA ALA A 7 -1.56 4.90 -4.01
C ALA A 7 -1.72 5.61 -2.64
N ILE A 8 -2.96 5.88 -2.24
CA ILE A 8 -3.25 6.51 -0.95
C ILE A 8 -4.37 5.72 -0.30
N VAL A 9 -4.08 5.10 0.83
CA VAL A 9 -5.08 4.45 1.68
C VAL A 9 -5.67 5.49 2.64
N ARG A 10 -6.97 5.76 2.54
CA ARG A 10 -7.67 6.77 3.35
C ARG A 10 -8.77 6.17 4.23
N CYS A 11 -9.19 4.95 3.95
CA CYS A 11 -10.20 4.23 4.71
C CYS A 11 -9.90 2.71 4.70
N PRO A 12 -10.60 1.93 5.55
CA PRO A 12 -10.46 0.47 5.55
C PRO A 12 -10.77 -0.18 4.19
N ASP A 13 -11.73 0.35 3.43
CA ASP A 13 -12.03 -0.16 2.08
C ASP A 13 -10.83 0.03 1.13
N ASP A 14 -10.18 1.21 1.16
CA ASP A 14 -8.96 1.44 0.38
C ASP A 14 -7.84 0.47 0.78
N TYR A 15 -7.76 0.12 2.08
CA TYR A 15 -6.77 -0.82 2.60
C TYR A 15 -7.03 -2.23 2.06
N GLU A 16 -8.27 -2.71 2.15
CA GLU A 16 -8.68 -4.01 1.63
C GLU A 16 -8.42 -4.10 0.12
N ARG A 17 -8.77 -3.05 -0.63
CA ARG A 17 -8.50 -2.97 -2.07
C ARG A 17 -7.01 -2.94 -2.39
N ALA A 18 -6.20 -2.23 -1.60
CA ALA A 18 -4.76 -2.19 -1.80
C ALA A 18 -4.12 -3.56 -1.54
N VAL A 19 -4.57 -4.27 -0.50
CA VAL A 19 -4.09 -5.63 -0.18
C VAL A 19 -4.48 -6.63 -1.27
N GLU A 20 -5.73 -6.59 -1.74
CA GLU A 20 -6.18 -7.44 -2.85
C GLU A 20 -5.35 -7.17 -4.11
N ARG A 21 -5.11 -5.89 -4.43
CA ARG A 21 -4.32 -5.50 -5.59
C ARG A 21 -2.86 -5.95 -5.51
N VAL A 22 -2.25 -5.84 -4.34
CA VAL A 22 -0.89 -6.37 -4.08
C VAL A 22 -0.84 -7.88 -4.33
N ALA A 23 -1.87 -8.62 -3.89
CA ALA A 23 -1.96 -10.05 -4.12
C ALA A 23 -2.17 -10.40 -5.60
N GLU A 24 -2.94 -9.60 -6.35
CA GLU A 24 -3.11 -9.75 -7.80
C GLU A 24 -1.82 -9.52 -8.59
N LEU A 25 -1.02 -8.52 -8.18
CA LEU A 25 0.25 -8.17 -8.84
C LEU A 25 1.32 -9.26 -8.68
N GLY A 26 1.30 -9.98 -7.55
CA GLY A 26 2.21 -11.10 -7.30
C GLY A 26 3.68 -10.67 -7.31
N THR A 27 4.44 -11.14 -8.30
CA THR A 27 5.86 -10.80 -8.48
C THR A 27 6.09 -10.20 -9.87
N PRO A 28 5.79 -8.91 -10.06
CA PRO A 28 5.97 -8.25 -11.34
C PRO A 28 7.46 -8.18 -11.75
N PRO A 29 7.76 -8.05 -13.04
CA PRO A 29 9.14 -7.95 -13.51
C PRO A 29 9.79 -6.64 -13.05
N GLU A 30 11.07 -6.70 -12.66
CA GLU A 30 11.83 -5.53 -12.23
C GLU A 30 11.83 -4.40 -13.28
N GLY A 31 11.54 -3.19 -12.83
CA GLY A 31 11.44 -1.99 -13.67
C GLY A 31 10.12 -1.84 -14.44
N SER A 32 9.15 -2.72 -14.21
CA SER A 32 7.82 -2.63 -14.84
C SER A 32 6.90 -1.64 -14.12
N GLU A 33 5.88 -1.16 -14.82
CA GLU A 33 4.84 -0.29 -14.22
C GLU A 33 4.10 -1.00 -13.07
N GLU A 34 3.94 -2.32 -13.18
CA GLU A 34 3.35 -3.17 -12.14
C GLU A 34 4.22 -3.25 -10.88
N GLU A 35 5.54 -3.24 -11.00
CA GLU A 35 6.45 -3.17 -9.85
C GLU A 35 6.34 -1.82 -9.15
N ALA A 36 6.34 -0.74 -9.92
CA ALA A 36 6.13 0.60 -9.38
C ALA A 36 4.77 0.75 -8.66
N GLU A 37 3.71 0.16 -9.20
CA GLU A 37 2.40 0.09 -8.58
C GLU A 37 2.46 -0.73 -7.27
N LEU A 38 3.09 -1.90 -7.28
CA LEU A 38 3.27 -2.76 -6.12
C LEU A 38 3.98 -2.02 -4.98
N PHE A 39 5.12 -1.38 -5.26
CA PHE A 39 5.84 -0.57 -4.27
C PHE A 39 4.98 0.59 -3.74
N GLY A 40 4.21 1.25 -4.62
CA GLY A 40 3.32 2.32 -4.22
C GLY A 40 2.20 1.86 -3.27
N LEU A 41 1.62 0.69 -3.53
CA LEU A 41 0.56 0.10 -2.71
C LEU A 41 1.11 -0.34 -1.34
N ILE A 42 2.27 -1.00 -1.32
CA ILE A 42 2.93 -1.40 -0.07
C ILE A 42 3.23 -0.16 0.80
N GLU A 43 3.84 0.89 0.23
CA GLU A 43 4.11 2.13 0.96
C GLU A 43 2.83 2.76 1.53
N ALA A 44 1.72 2.68 0.80
CA ALA A 44 0.43 3.25 1.23
C ALA A 44 -0.22 2.44 2.36
N ILE A 45 -0.13 1.11 2.31
CA ILE A 45 -0.57 0.18 3.34
C ILE A 45 0.25 0.39 4.61
N GLU A 46 1.58 0.38 4.53
CA GLU A 46 2.47 0.59 5.69
C GLU A 46 2.21 1.95 6.37
N LYS A 47 1.98 3.01 5.59
CA LYS A 47 1.63 4.33 6.14
C LYS A 47 0.24 4.38 6.77
N TRP A 48 -0.69 3.56 6.30
CA TRP A 48 -2.00 3.43 6.92
C TRP A 48 -1.86 2.68 8.25
N ASP A 49 -1.16 1.55 8.24
CA ASP A 49 -0.90 0.72 9.41
C ASP A 49 -0.20 1.52 10.50
N ALA A 50 0.91 2.21 10.18
CA ALA A 50 1.63 3.05 11.12
C ALA A 50 0.77 4.18 11.75
N ARG A 51 -0.26 4.68 11.06
CA ARG A 51 -1.20 5.66 11.65
C ARG A 51 -2.27 5.04 12.54
N HIS A 52 -2.54 3.75 12.37
CA HIS A 52 -3.57 3.01 13.12
C HIS A 52 -2.97 2.18 14.26
N GLU A 53 -1.72 1.73 14.13
CA GLU A 53 -0.93 1.14 15.20
C GLU A 53 -0.51 2.19 16.24
N ASP A 54 -0.27 3.45 15.84
CA ASP A 54 0.06 4.56 16.76
C ASP A 54 -1.16 5.07 17.55
N ASP A 55 -2.39 4.73 17.14
CA ASP A 55 -3.61 4.93 17.95
C ASP A 55 -3.73 3.86 19.06
N GLY A 56 -2.94 2.78 18.95
CA GLY A 56 -2.70 1.79 19.98
C GLY A 56 -1.62 2.26 20.95
N GLU A 57 -1.89 3.34 21.68
CA GLU A 57 -1.15 3.63 22.92
C GLU A 57 -1.47 2.50 23.92
N ASP A 58 -0.73 1.39 23.82
CA ASP A 58 -0.72 0.30 24.79
C ASP A 58 -0.05 0.82 26.06
N TRP A 59 -0.84 1.51 26.88
CA TRP A 59 -0.57 1.64 28.30
C TRP A 59 -0.92 0.32 28.99
N ALA A 60 0.00 -0.64 29.01
CA ALA A 60 -0.08 -1.80 29.91
C ALA A 60 1.30 -2.28 30.40
#